data_AF-A0A371K637-F1
#
_entry.id   AF-A0A371K637-F1
#
_cell.length_a   1.000
_cell.length_b   1.000
_cell.length_c   1.000
_cell.angle_alpha   90.00
_cell.angle_beta   90.00
_cell.angle_gamma   90.00
#
_symmetry.space_group_name_H-M   'P 1'
#
loop_
_entity.id
_entity.type
_entity.pdbx_description
1 polymer ?
#
loop_
_entity_poly.entity_id
_entity_poly.type
_entity_poly.pdbx_seq_one_letter_code
_entity_poly.pdbx_strand_id
1 'polypeptide(L)'
;MNDHAPPLQDFEHRVAAVDWNAYARPPWSDAAQLRAALSTALHADGRSGVERAYGALLNAVGNNHAGTYWPVAVPLLPWLGELMAHGSIWSRRAALEVFVDLAGSFEPERGHEQAAPELARQAWALRPRLEAIAAGNDEDTATALLGLLGLTPPD
;
A
#
# COMPACT_ATOMS: atom_id res chain seq x y z
N MET A 1 -18.78 14.55 23.60
CA MET A 1 -17.43 14.00 23.80
C MET A 1 -17.36 12.79 22.88
N ASN A 2 -16.85 12.97 21.66
CA ASN A 2 -16.79 11.90 20.67
C ASN A 2 -15.42 11.24 20.84
N ASP A 3 -15.42 10.03 21.43
CA ASP A 3 -14.27 9.14 21.44
C ASP A 3 -14.02 8.66 20.01
N HIS A 4 -13.24 9.42 19.25
CA HIS A 4 -12.54 8.89 18.10
C HIS A 4 -11.27 8.23 18.62
N ALA A 5 -11.27 6.89 18.71
CA ALA A 5 -10.02 6.15 18.81
C ALA A 5 -9.03 6.68 17.76
N PRO A 6 -7.74 6.91 18.07
CA PRO A 6 -6.77 7.34 17.07
C PRO A 6 -6.83 6.43 15.83
N PRO A 7 -6.70 6.98 14.61
CA PRO A 7 -7.02 6.27 13.37
C PRO A 7 -6.33 4.91 13.19
N LEU A 8 -5.16 4.72 13.83
CA LEU A 8 -4.34 3.51 13.75
C LEU A 8 -4.35 2.64 15.02
N GLN A 9 -5.11 2.97 16.07
CA GLN A 9 -5.07 2.27 17.36
C GLN A 9 -5.35 0.77 17.25
N ASP A 10 -6.28 0.39 16.38
CA ASP A 10 -6.67 -1.00 16.13
C ASP A 10 -6.24 -1.49 14.73
N PHE A 11 -5.29 -0.80 14.08
CA PHE A 11 -4.89 -1.08 12.70
C PHE A 11 -4.54 -2.55 12.49
N GLU A 12 -3.66 -3.10 13.33
CA GLU A 12 -3.21 -4.49 13.22
C GLU A 12 -4.35 -5.48 13.47
N HIS A 13 -5.31 -5.15 14.35
CA HIS A 13 -6.50 -5.97 14.58
C HIS A 13 -7.41 -5.99 13.35
N ARG A 14 -7.65 -4.84 12.73
CA ARG A 14 -8.46 -4.76 11.50
C ARG A 14 -7.77 -5.46 10.32
N VAL A 15 -6.46 -5.31 10.18
CA VAL A 15 -5.65 -6.04 9.18
C VAL A 15 -5.70 -7.55 9.41
N ALA A 16 -5.69 -8.00 10.67
CA ALA A 16 -5.81 -9.42 11.00
C ALA A 16 -7.19 -10.00 10.63
N ALA A 17 -8.24 -9.18 10.69
CA ALA A 17 -9.62 -9.58 10.38
C ALA A 17 -9.92 -9.73 8.88
N VAL A 18 -9.04 -9.23 7.99
CA VAL A 18 -9.19 -9.45 6.54
C VAL A 18 -8.98 -10.92 6.20
N ASP A 19 -9.88 -11.47 5.38
CA ASP A 19 -9.71 -12.80 4.79
C ASP A 19 -8.74 -12.73 3.60
N TRP A 20 -7.45 -12.69 3.92
CA TRP A 20 -6.37 -12.68 2.93
C TRP A 20 -6.34 -13.95 2.06
N ASN A 21 -7.00 -15.05 2.47
CA ASN A 21 -7.04 -16.30 1.70
C ASN A 21 -8.09 -16.25 0.57
N ALA A 22 -8.99 -15.27 0.58
CA ALA A 22 -9.94 -15.07 -0.51
C ALA A 22 -9.29 -14.57 -1.82
N TYR A 23 -8.01 -14.16 -1.77
CA TYR A 23 -7.28 -13.60 -2.89
C TYR A 23 -6.16 -14.54 -3.33
N ALA A 24 -5.91 -14.63 -4.64
CA ALA A 24 -4.72 -15.31 -5.13
C ALA A 24 -3.45 -14.55 -4.68
N ARG A 25 -2.43 -15.31 -4.27
CA ARG A 25 -1.19 -14.80 -3.68
C ARG A 25 0.03 -15.46 -4.30
N PRO A 26 1.20 -14.80 -4.24
CA PRO A 26 2.45 -15.46 -4.60
C PRO A 26 2.66 -16.74 -3.79
N PRO A 27 3.24 -17.80 -4.38
CA PRO A 27 3.41 -19.10 -3.69
C PRO A 27 4.39 -19.05 -2.50
N TRP A 28 5.18 -17.98 -2.38
CA TRP A 28 6.10 -17.72 -1.27
C TRP A 28 5.53 -16.81 -0.18
N SER A 29 4.26 -16.41 -0.29
CA SER A 29 3.60 -15.47 0.62
C SER A 29 2.30 -16.04 1.20
N ASP A 30 2.11 -15.86 2.50
CA ASP A 30 0.90 -16.19 3.22
C ASP A 30 0.25 -14.98 3.93
N ALA A 31 -0.91 -15.22 4.55
CA ALA A 31 -1.64 -14.19 5.29
C ALA A 31 -0.83 -13.64 6.49
N ALA A 32 0.03 -14.45 7.12
CA ALA A 32 0.84 -14.01 8.25
C ALA A 32 1.95 -13.06 7.78
N GLN A 33 2.59 -13.34 6.65
CA GLN A 33 3.59 -12.47 6.03
C GLN A 33 2.99 -11.12 5.62
N LEU A 34 1.76 -11.10 5.08
CA LEU A 34 1.05 -9.86 4.76
C LEU A 34 0.79 -9.00 6.00
N ARG A 35 0.27 -9.61 7.07
CA ARG A 35 0.04 -8.94 8.36
C ARG A 35 1.34 -8.40 8.94
N ALA A 36 2.41 -9.20 8.90
CA ALA A 36 3.73 -8.79 9.37
C ALA A 36 4.33 -7.65 8.53
N ALA A 37 4.14 -7.65 7.21
CA ALA A 37 4.60 -6.59 6.33
C ALA A 37 3.87 -5.26 6.59
N LEU A 38 2.55 -5.28 6.79
CA LEU A 38 1.77 -4.11 7.17
C LEU A 38 2.13 -3.60 8.58
N SER A 39 2.38 -4.50 9.54
CA SER A 39 2.90 -4.13 10.87
C SER A 39 4.30 -3.49 10.76
N THR A 40 5.17 -4.03 9.91
CA THR A 40 6.51 -3.46 9.64
C THR A 40 6.41 -2.04 9.07
N ALA A 41 5.42 -1.78 8.18
CA ALA A 41 5.17 -0.46 7.63
C ALA A 41 4.55 0.51 8.65
N LEU A 42 3.64 0.04 9.51
CA LEU A 42 3.07 0.82 10.60
C LEU A 42 4.15 1.33 11.56
N HIS A 43 5.08 0.44 11.93
CA HIS A 43 6.16 0.70 12.88
C HIS A 43 7.48 1.10 12.21
N ALA A 44 7.45 1.51 10.93
CA ALA A 44 8.65 1.95 10.24
C ALA A 44 9.27 3.15 10.96
N ASP A 45 10.58 3.08 11.17
CA ASP A 45 11.37 4.16 11.76
C ASP A 45 12.71 4.29 11.02
N GLY A 46 13.00 5.51 10.56
CA GLY A 46 14.17 5.82 9.75
C GLY A 46 14.16 5.20 8.34
N ARG A 47 15.18 5.55 7.56
CA ARG A 47 15.33 5.10 6.17
C ARG A 47 15.36 3.57 6.04
N SER A 48 16.13 2.90 6.89
CA SER A 48 16.21 1.43 6.86
C SER A 48 14.88 0.77 7.26
N GLY A 49 14.04 1.43 8.07
CA GLY A 49 12.70 0.96 8.38
C GLY A 49 11.79 1.01 7.15
N VAL A 50 11.84 2.12 6.41
CA VAL A 50 11.14 2.29 5.13
C VAL A 50 11.54 1.21 4.14
N GLU A 51 12.84 0.99 3.92
CA GLU A 51 13.34 -0.01 2.95
C GLU A 51 12.91 -1.44 3.31
N ARG A 52 12.91 -1.79 4.60
CA ARG A 52 12.41 -3.08 5.08
C ARG A 52 10.91 -3.23 4.85
N ALA A 53 10.12 -2.20 5.19
CA ALA A 53 8.67 -2.20 5.01
C ALA A 53 8.30 -2.31 3.53
N TYR A 54 8.96 -1.53 2.68
CA TYR A 54 8.82 -1.51 1.23
C TYR A 54 9.05 -2.91 0.63
N GLY A 55 10.22 -3.51 0.91
CA GLY A 55 10.55 -4.83 0.40
C GLY A 55 9.62 -5.93 0.95
N ALA A 56 9.24 -5.85 2.22
CA ALA A 56 8.32 -6.81 2.83
C ALA A 56 6.93 -6.76 2.19
N LEU A 57 6.39 -5.56 1.97
CA LEU A 57 5.06 -5.38 1.36
C LEU A 57 5.03 -5.86 -0.09
N LEU A 58 5.98 -5.41 -0.92
CA LEU A 58 5.99 -5.79 -2.34
C LEU A 58 6.23 -7.28 -2.55
N ASN A 59 7.09 -7.92 -1.74
CA ASN A 59 7.28 -9.37 -1.80
C ASN A 59 6.06 -10.15 -1.28
N ALA A 60 5.27 -9.57 -0.37
CA ALA A 60 4.08 -10.22 0.17
C ALA A 60 2.91 -10.23 -0.83
N VAL A 61 2.82 -9.21 -1.69
CA VAL A 61 1.73 -9.10 -2.69
C VAL A 61 2.17 -9.34 -4.13
N GLY A 62 3.45 -9.58 -4.37
CA GLY A 62 3.98 -9.62 -5.73
C GLY A 62 5.40 -10.16 -5.82
N ASN A 63 6.00 -9.95 -6.99
CA ASN A 63 7.41 -10.18 -7.23
C ASN A 63 8.11 -8.83 -7.44
N ASN A 64 8.67 -8.30 -6.36
CA ASN A 64 9.36 -7.01 -6.37
C ASN A 64 10.48 -6.95 -7.43
N HIS A 65 11.16 -8.07 -7.68
CA HIS A 65 12.23 -8.13 -8.68
C HIS A 65 11.72 -8.14 -10.12
N ALA A 66 10.54 -8.69 -10.38
CA ALA A 66 9.95 -8.73 -11.71
C ALA A 66 9.06 -7.52 -12.01
N GLY A 67 8.77 -6.69 -11.01
CA GLY A 67 7.82 -5.58 -11.16
C GLY A 67 6.39 -6.06 -11.36
N THR A 68 6.00 -7.17 -10.71
CA THR A 68 4.65 -7.74 -10.84
C THR A 68 3.89 -7.80 -9.52
N TYR A 69 2.57 -7.67 -9.56
CA TYR A 69 1.68 -7.86 -8.42
C TYR A 69 0.64 -8.96 -8.64
N TRP A 70 0.17 -9.55 -7.55
CA TRP A 70 -0.89 -10.55 -7.52
C TRP A 70 -2.21 -9.94 -7.06
N PRO A 71 -3.36 -10.64 -7.22
CA PRO A 71 -4.68 -10.10 -6.84
C PRO A 71 -4.81 -9.65 -5.39
N VAL A 72 -3.99 -10.21 -4.47
CA VAL A 72 -3.93 -9.76 -3.08
C VAL A 72 -3.41 -8.32 -2.88
N ALA A 73 -2.80 -7.70 -3.89
CA ALA A 73 -2.44 -6.28 -3.86
C ALA A 73 -3.67 -5.36 -3.82
N VAL A 74 -4.81 -5.79 -4.35
CA VAL A 74 -6.06 -5.01 -4.34
C VAL A 74 -6.50 -4.64 -2.91
N PRO A 75 -6.73 -5.62 -2.00
CA PRO A 75 -7.12 -5.31 -0.62
C PRO A 75 -6.01 -4.66 0.21
N LEU A 76 -4.77 -4.56 -0.31
CA LEU A 76 -3.68 -3.84 0.36
C LEU A 76 -3.88 -2.31 0.30
N LEU A 77 -4.37 -1.78 -0.83
CA LEU A 77 -4.40 -0.35 -1.11
C LEU A 77 -5.15 0.49 -0.05
N PRO A 78 -6.31 0.07 0.49
CA PRO A 78 -6.96 0.81 1.58
C PRO A 78 -6.07 1.01 2.80
N TRP A 79 -5.26 0.00 3.17
CA TRP A 79 -4.33 0.07 4.30
C TRP A 79 -3.16 1.00 4.04
N LEU A 80 -2.61 0.99 2.83
CA LEU A 80 -1.61 1.99 2.42
C LEU A 80 -2.20 3.41 2.56
N GLY A 81 -3.46 3.59 2.16
CA GLY A 81 -4.17 4.86 2.31
C GLY A 81 -4.34 5.31 3.77
N GLU A 82 -4.56 4.40 4.71
CA GLU A 82 -4.59 4.73 6.15
C GLU A 82 -3.21 5.12 6.68
N LEU A 83 -2.16 4.38 6.31
CA LEU A 83 -0.78 4.72 6.68
C LEU A 83 -0.35 6.07 6.09
N MET A 84 -0.76 6.37 4.87
CA MET A 84 -0.52 7.68 4.24
C MET A 84 -1.18 8.83 5.00
N ALA A 85 -2.41 8.62 5.46
CA ALA A 85 -3.22 9.66 6.09
C ALA A 85 -2.86 9.89 7.57
N HIS A 86 -2.46 8.82 8.27
CA HIS A 86 -2.41 8.82 9.73
C HIS A 86 -1.12 8.25 10.32
N GLY A 87 -0.25 7.68 9.49
CA GLY A 87 1.02 7.12 9.93
C GLY A 87 2.02 8.18 10.36
N SER A 88 3.10 7.74 11.00
CA SER A 88 4.31 8.56 11.17
C SER A 88 4.88 8.96 9.80
N ILE A 89 5.80 9.92 9.76
CA ILE A 89 6.47 10.31 8.52
C ILE A 89 7.12 9.11 7.80
N TRP A 90 7.73 8.19 8.55
CA TRP A 90 8.34 6.98 8.00
C TRP A 90 7.31 5.96 7.52
N SER A 91 6.20 5.80 8.26
CA SER A 91 5.11 4.91 7.86
C SER A 91 4.43 5.38 6.58
N ARG A 92 4.11 6.68 6.50
CA ARG A 92 3.57 7.31 5.29
C ARG A 92 4.54 7.17 4.11
N ARG A 93 5.83 7.39 4.31
CA ARG A 93 6.84 7.23 3.26
C ARG A 93 6.89 5.80 2.72
N ALA A 94 6.92 4.80 3.60
CA ALA A 94 6.87 3.39 3.20
C ALA A 94 5.60 3.09 2.38
N ALA A 95 4.45 3.61 2.82
CA ALA A 95 3.18 3.41 2.11
C ALA A 95 3.17 4.10 0.73
N LEU A 96 3.74 5.30 0.60
CA LEU A 96 3.84 6.02 -0.67
C LEU A 96 4.76 5.30 -1.67
N GLU A 97 5.94 4.85 -1.23
CA GLU A 97 6.88 4.14 -2.11
C GLU A 97 6.25 2.85 -2.65
N VAL A 98 5.60 2.05 -1.78
CA VAL A 98 4.87 0.84 -2.20
C VAL A 98 3.72 1.15 -3.14
N PHE A 99 2.96 2.21 -2.86
CA PHE A 99 1.83 2.61 -3.70
C PHE A 99 2.27 3.02 -5.11
N VAL A 100 3.35 3.82 -5.23
CA VAL A 100 3.87 4.28 -6.52
C VAL A 100 4.21 3.09 -7.41
N ASP A 101 4.86 2.07 -6.85
CA ASP A 101 5.20 0.89 -7.63
C ASP A 101 3.96 0.09 -8.03
N LEU A 102 3.07 -0.24 -7.07
CA LEU A 102 1.88 -1.04 -7.37
C LEU A 102 0.95 -0.35 -8.38
N ALA A 103 0.70 0.95 -8.21
CA ALA A 103 -0.29 1.67 -9.00
C ALA A 103 0.29 2.29 -10.29
N GLY A 104 1.59 2.54 -10.35
CA GLY A 104 2.20 3.33 -11.42
C GLY A 104 3.30 2.64 -12.21
N SER A 105 3.89 1.54 -11.74
CA SER A 105 5.03 0.89 -12.42
C SER A 105 4.90 -0.62 -12.58
N PHE A 106 4.23 -1.31 -11.66
CA PHE A 106 4.09 -2.75 -11.70
C PHE A 106 2.94 -3.17 -12.61
N GLU A 107 3.07 -4.37 -13.17
CA GLU A 107 2.05 -5.03 -13.96
C GLU A 107 1.42 -6.20 -13.18
N PRO A 108 0.21 -6.63 -13.51
CA PRO A 108 -0.31 -7.88 -12.95
C PRO A 108 0.60 -9.05 -13.33
N GLU A 109 0.83 -9.97 -12.40
CA GLU A 109 1.52 -11.23 -12.68
C GLU A 109 0.80 -12.00 -13.79
N ARG A 110 1.55 -12.74 -14.59
CA ARG A 110 1.00 -13.54 -15.68
C ARG A 110 -0.09 -14.50 -15.17
N GLY A 111 -1.27 -14.44 -15.78
CA GLY A 111 -2.45 -15.22 -15.36
C GLY A 111 -3.31 -14.55 -14.28
N HIS A 112 -2.97 -13.32 -13.89
CA HIS A 112 -3.69 -12.50 -12.93
C HIS A 112 -4.08 -11.11 -13.47
N GLU A 113 -4.08 -10.95 -14.80
CA GLU A 113 -4.36 -9.69 -15.50
C GLU A 113 -5.73 -9.09 -15.15
N GLN A 114 -6.69 -9.94 -14.78
CA GLN A 114 -8.02 -9.54 -14.30
C GLN A 114 -8.01 -8.68 -13.04
N ALA A 115 -6.90 -8.65 -12.28
CA ALA A 115 -6.80 -7.80 -11.09
C ALA A 115 -6.54 -6.33 -11.42
N ALA A 116 -6.01 -6.01 -12.62
CA ALA A 116 -5.57 -4.67 -12.95
C ALA A 116 -6.69 -3.61 -12.92
N PRO A 117 -7.90 -3.84 -13.48
CA PRO A 117 -8.97 -2.83 -13.41
C PRO A 117 -9.39 -2.51 -11.98
N GLU A 118 -9.45 -3.53 -11.13
CA GLU A 118 -9.82 -3.35 -9.72
C GLU A 118 -8.72 -2.64 -8.94
N LEU A 119 -7.46 -2.99 -9.17
CA LEU A 119 -6.32 -2.28 -8.56
C LEU A 119 -6.34 -0.80 -8.96
N ALA A 120 -6.52 -0.49 -10.25
CA ALA A 120 -6.60 0.88 -10.75
C ALA A 120 -7.75 1.67 -10.10
N ARG A 121 -8.93 1.05 -9.98
CA ARG A 121 -10.09 1.66 -9.30
C ARG A 121 -9.81 1.98 -7.83
N GLN A 122 -9.20 1.04 -7.10
CA GLN A 122 -8.82 1.25 -5.70
C GLN A 122 -7.71 2.30 -5.55
N ALA A 123 -6.73 2.31 -6.46
CA ALA A 123 -5.67 3.30 -6.47
C ALA A 123 -6.23 4.71 -6.74
N TRP A 124 -7.15 4.83 -7.69
CA TRP A 124 -7.84 6.09 -7.97
C TRP A 124 -8.62 6.61 -6.76
N ALA A 125 -9.22 5.73 -5.96
CA ALA A 125 -9.90 6.12 -4.73
C ALA A 125 -8.96 6.76 -3.68
N LEU A 126 -7.64 6.54 -3.79
CA LEU A 126 -6.63 7.18 -2.94
C LEU A 126 -6.20 8.56 -3.45
N ARG A 127 -6.66 8.99 -4.64
CA ARG A 127 -6.30 10.28 -5.24
C ARG A 127 -6.43 11.48 -4.27
N PRO A 128 -7.53 11.67 -3.52
CA PRO A 128 -7.65 12.80 -2.61
C PRO A 128 -6.57 12.81 -1.51
N ARG A 129 -6.12 11.62 -1.08
CA ARG A 129 -5.04 11.49 -0.07
C ARG A 129 -3.70 11.91 -0.67
N LEU A 130 -3.41 11.48 -1.90
CA LEU A 130 -2.20 11.87 -2.61
C LEU A 130 -2.19 13.38 -2.90
N GLU A 131 -3.32 13.96 -3.30
CA GLU A 131 -3.47 15.42 -3.50
C GLU A 131 -3.19 16.18 -2.19
N ALA A 132 -3.68 15.70 -1.05
CA ALA A 132 -3.42 16.33 0.24
C ALA A 132 -1.93 16.30 0.63
N ILE A 133 -1.22 15.20 0.36
CA ILE A 133 0.23 15.09 0.61
C ILE A 133 1.01 15.97 -0.37
N ALA A 134 0.64 15.95 -1.66
CA ALA A 134 1.29 16.72 -2.71
C ALA A 134 1.11 18.24 -2.53
N ALA A 135 0.05 18.69 -1.86
CA ALA A 135 -0.14 20.08 -1.48
C ALA A 135 0.76 20.53 -0.30
N GLY A 136 1.40 19.58 0.38
CA GLY A 136 2.41 19.85 1.40
C GLY A 136 3.73 20.36 0.80
N ASN A 137 4.69 20.67 1.68
CA ASN A 137 6.04 21.09 1.30
C ASN A 137 7.10 20.29 2.06
N ASP A 138 6.90 18.98 2.15
CA ASP A 138 7.83 18.05 2.80
C ASP A 138 8.47 17.10 1.79
N GLU A 139 9.37 16.25 2.28
CA GLU A 139 10.09 15.28 1.44
C GLU A 139 9.17 14.27 0.73
N ASP A 140 7.93 14.09 1.19
CA ASP A 140 6.99 13.14 0.62
C ASP A 140 6.17 13.76 -0.54
N THR A 141 6.18 15.10 -0.69
CA THR A 141 5.48 15.84 -1.75
C THR A 141 5.82 15.30 -3.15
N ALA A 142 7.11 15.10 -3.44
CA ALA A 142 7.56 14.62 -4.75
C ALA A 142 7.03 13.19 -5.03
N THR A 143 7.08 12.30 -4.04
CA THR A 143 6.58 10.93 -4.18
C THR A 143 5.06 10.89 -4.36
N ALA A 144 4.32 11.75 -3.66
CA ALA A 144 2.87 11.86 -3.86
C ALA A 144 2.50 12.36 -5.26
N LEU A 145 3.27 13.31 -5.81
CA LEU A 145 3.11 13.76 -7.20
C LEU A 145 3.38 12.63 -8.20
N LEU A 146 4.40 11.80 -7.98
CA LEU A 146 4.63 10.60 -8.79
C LEU A 146 3.44 9.63 -8.72
N GLY A 147 2.90 9.42 -7.52
CA GLY A 147 1.69 8.62 -7.32
C GLY A 147 0.51 9.15 -8.13
N LEU A 148 0.28 10.47 -8.14
CA LEU A 148 -0.77 11.11 -8.93
C LEU A 148 -0.56 10.95 -10.43
N LEU A 149 0.68 11.05 -10.92
CA LEU A 149 1.00 10.88 -12.33
C LEU A 149 0.80 9.43 -12.81
N GLY A 150 0.96 8.45 -11.93
CA GLY A 150 0.73 7.03 -12.23
C GLY A 150 -0.75 6.62 -12.22
N LEU A 151 -1.66 7.47 -11.72
CA LEU A 151 -3.07 7.13 -11.64
C LEU A 151 -3.75 7.16 -13.01
N THR A 152 -4.37 6.04 -13.37
CA THR A 152 -5.29 5.96 -14.52
C THR A 152 -6.73 6.13 -14.03
N PRO A 153 -7.54 7.01 -14.64
CA PRO A 153 -8.96 7.11 -14.33
C PRO A 153 -9.66 5.76 -14.56
N PRO A 154 -10.58 5.34 -13.67
CA PRO A 154 -11.40 4.17 -13.95
C PRO A 154 -12.35 4.45 -15.12
N ASP A 155 -12.53 3.45 -15.99
CA ASP A 155 -13.50 3.45 -17.10
C ASP A 155 -14.97 3.51 -16.62
#